data_AF-A0A952PPJ6-F1
#
_entry.id   AF-A0A952PPJ6-F1
#
_cell.length_a   1.000
_cell.length_b   1.000
_cell.length_c   1.000
_cell.angle_alpha   90.00
_cell.angle_beta   90.00
_cell.angle_gamma   90.00
#
_symmetry.space_group_name_H-M   'P 1'
#
loop_
_entity.id
_entity.type
_entity.pdbx_description
1 polymer ?
#
loop_
_entity_poly.entity_id
_entity_poly.type
_entity_poly.pdbx_seq_one_letter_code
_entity_poly.pdbx_strand_id
1 'polypeptide(L)'
;MNSDKGKVFFAWSLAMLVAVGCSTKPALVETPREVVPPQVAPNPEPGQMVVKLKPSDVTRPGAFRMMDGSWDPPPPEKLSRGELDVGSEHITIFVPTYGPYSTQSAEHHSYSNTSTAISVDSDNNGQADSSEKWYTSLPVRLGDEMYEVKKFDPGGTWLLLEKSPTPLSGCVIGRKCPDFEFTTMEGKKVSLDTYKGKVLLLDVWSMT
;
A
#
# COMPACT_ATOMS: atom_id res chain seq x y z
N MET A 1 -80.04 -0.74 -31.87
CA MET A 1 -80.05 -1.62 -30.67
C MET A 1 -78.61 -1.95 -30.34
N ASN A 2 -78.19 -1.55 -29.15
CA ASN A 2 -76.80 -1.46 -28.71
C ASN A 2 -76.19 -2.83 -28.40
N SER A 3 -74.91 -2.95 -28.76
CA SER A 3 -73.96 -4.02 -28.43
C SER A 3 -73.69 -4.06 -26.93
N ASP A 4 -73.82 -5.25 -26.33
CA ASP A 4 -73.63 -5.49 -24.91
C ASP A 4 -72.36 -6.31 -24.62
N LYS A 5 -71.67 -5.89 -23.57
CA LYS A 5 -70.28 -6.23 -23.24
C LYS A 5 -70.22 -7.43 -22.28
N GLY A 6 -69.54 -8.50 -22.67
CA GLY A 6 -69.14 -9.60 -21.78
C GLY A 6 -67.67 -9.47 -21.36
N LYS A 7 -67.42 -9.15 -20.08
CA LYS A 7 -66.08 -9.07 -19.47
C LYS A 7 -65.59 -10.47 -19.08
N VAL A 8 -64.34 -10.80 -19.43
CA VAL A 8 -63.62 -11.99 -18.95
C VAL A 8 -62.74 -11.59 -17.76
N PHE A 9 -62.93 -12.23 -16.60
CA PHE A 9 -62.05 -12.13 -15.44
C PHE A 9 -61.06 -13.30 -15.47
N PHE A 10 -59.76 -13.02 -15.60
CA PHE A 10 -58.69 -13.98 -15.35
C PHE A 10 -58.16 -13.75 -13.93
N ALA A 11 -58.40 -14.70 -13.02
CA ALA A 11 -57.75 -14.74 -11.72
C ALA A 11 -56.48 -15.59 -11.84
N TRP A 12 -55.32 -14.94 -11.78
CA TRP A 12 -54.03 -15.63 -11.57
C TRP A 12 -53.72 -15.59 -10.07
N SER A 13 -53.81 -16.75 -9.40
CA SER A 13 -53.18 -16.93 -8.10
C SER A 13 -51.76 -17.47 -8.33
N LEU A 14 -50.76 -16.63 -8.14
CA LEU A 14 -49.36 -17.03 -8.07
C LEU A 14 -48.97 -17.11 -6.60
N ALA A 15 -48.92 -18.33 -6.05
CA ALA A 15 -48.34 -18.57 -4.73
C ALA A 15 -46.81 -18.46 -4.84
N MET A 16 -46.24 -17.39 -4.30
CA MET A 16 -44.79 -17.19 -4.23
C MET A 16 -44.27 -17.85 -2.95
N LEU A 17 -43.67 -19.03 -3.09
CA LEU A 17 -42.97 -19.72 -2.02
C LEU A 17 -41.61 -19.03 -1.82
N VAL A 18 -41.46 -18.26 -0.74
CA VAL A 18 -40.16 -17.67 -0.36
C VAL A 18 -39.33 -18.77 0.31
N ALA A 19 -38.46 -19.42 -0.47
CA ALA A 19 -37.41 -20.27 0.07
C ALA A 19 -36.28 -19.37 0.59
N VAL A 20 -36.22 -19.17 1.91
CA VAL A 20 -35.07 -18.57 2.59
C VAL A 20 -33.94 -19.61 2.57
N GLY A 21 -33.18 -19.63 1.48
CA GLY A 21 -31.94 -20.39 1.41
C GLY A 21 -30.85 -19.66 2.18
N CYS A 22 -30.45 -20.18 3.34
CA CYS A 22 -29.16 -19.85 3.95
C CYS A 22 -28.05 -20.30 2.99
N SER A 23 -27.63 -19.42 2.08
CA SER A 23 -26.42 -19.60 1.28
C SER A 23 -25.23 -19.40 2.20
N THR A 24 -24.76 -20.46 2.84
CA THR A 24 -23.44 -20.49 3.45
C THR A 24 -22.43 -20.38 2.30
N LYS A 25 -21.87 -19.18 2.07
CA LYS A 25 -20.74 -18.98 1.18
C LYS A 25 -19.68 -20.05 1.53
N PRO A 26 -19.17 -20.82 0.56
CA PRO A 26 -18.08 -21.75 0.84
C PRO A 26 -16.91 -20.93 1.40
N ALA A 27 -16.41 -21.33 2.57
CA ALA A 27 -15.20 -20.75 3.13
C ALA A 27 -14.10 -20.89 2.07
N LEU A 28 -13.46 -19.77 1.73
CA LEU A 28 -12.24 -19.78 0.92
C LEU A 28 -11.25 -20.70 1.63
N VAL A 29 -11.06 -21.89 1.06
CA VAL A 29 -10.01 -22.80 1.51
C VAL A 29 -8.72 -22.13 1.08
N GLU A 30 -8.06 -21.45 2.02
CA GLU A 30 -6.70 -20.99 1.83
C GLU A 30 -5.86 -22.23 1.52
N THR A 31 -5.51 -22.42 0.25
CA THR A 31 -4.57 -23.47 -0.13
C THR A 31 -3.31 -23.21 0.68
N PRO A 32 -2.85 -24.15 1.53
CA PRO A 32 -1.67 -23.94 2.35
C PRO A 32 -0.50 -23.60 1.41
N ARG A 33 -0.07 -22.33 1.42
CA ARG A 33 1.11 -21.93 0.66
C ARG A 33 2.33 -22.58 1.32
N GLU A 34 3.20 -23.13 0.49
CA GLU A 34 4.41 -23.83 0.94
C GLU A 34 5.23 -22.93 1.87
N VAL A 35 5.48 -23.43 3.08
CA VAL A 35 6.27 -22.71 4.09
C VAL A 35 7.73 -22.78 3.67
N VAL A 36 8.25 -21.70 3.09
CA VAL A 36 9.67 -21.60 2.72
C VAL A 36 10.49 -21.33 3.99
N PRO A 37 11.51 -22.15 4.31
CA PRO A 37 12.32 -21.94 5.50
C PRO A 37 13.11 -20.62 5.43
N PRO A 38 13.32 -19.92 6.57
CA PRO A 38 14.17 -18.75 6.64
C PRO A 38 15.59 -19.04 6.16
N GLN A 39 16.15 -18.14 5.37
CA GLN A 39 17.55 -18.16 4.98
C GLN A 39 18.39 -17.33 5.96
N VAL A 40 19.68 -17.65 6.05
CA VAL A 40 20.63 -16.84 6.82
C VAL A 40 20.75 -15.46 6.17
N ALA A 41 20.67 -14.41 6.98
CA ALA A 41 20.86 -13.04 6.51
C ALA A 41 22.27 -12.88 5.91
N PRO A 42 22.41 -12.18 4.77
CA PRO A 42 23.71 -11.90 4.20
C PRO A 42 24.50 -10.97 5.12
N ASN A 43 25.83 -10.98 4.97
CA ASN A 43 26.67 -9.94 5.57
C ASN A 43 26.57 -8.67 4.70
N PRO A 44 26.14 -7.52 5.23
CA PRO A 44 25.95 -6.32 4.43
C PRO A 44 27.29 -5.73 3.95
N GLU A 45 27.33 -5.30 2.70
CA GLU A 45 28.43 -4.50 2.14
C GLU A 45 28.36 -3.03 2.62
N PRO A 46 29.42 -2.20 2.43
CA PRO A 46 29.36 -0.79 2.75
C PRO A 46 28.18 -0.08 2.05
N GLY A 47 27.35 0.62 2.84
CA GLY A 47 26.13 1.27 2.33
C GLY A 47 24.91 0.37 2.29
N GLN A 48 25.05 -0.91 2.65
CA GLN A 48 23.93 -1.83 2.86
C GLN A 48 23.61 -1.99 4.34
N MET A 49 22.37 -2.39 4.62
CA MET A 49 21.92 -2.75 5.96
C MET A 49 20.91 -3.89 5.90
N VAL A 50 20.98 -4.78 6.88
CA VAL A 50 20.01 -5.86 7.06
C VAL A 50 19.02 -5.44 8.14
N VAL A 51 17.73 -5.41 7.79
CA VAL A 51 16.66 -5.23 8.76
C VAL A 51 16.14 -6.60 9.16
N LYS A 52 16.30 -6.94 10.45
CA LYS A 52 15.74 -8.16 11.01
C LYS A 52 14.25 -7.96 11.28
N LEU A 53 13.45 -8.92 10.87
CA LEU A 53 12.00 -8.90 10.99
C LEU A 53 11.56 -9.85 12.10
N LYS A 54 10.55 -9.42 12.86
CA LYS A 54 9.89 -10.21 13.91
C LYS A 54 8.39 -10.25 13.63
N PRO A 55 7.68 -11.30 14.08
CA PRO A 55 6.22 -11.31 14.03
C PRO A 55 5.62 -10.06 14.72
N SER A 56 4.52 -9.55 14.18
CA SER A 56 3.78 -8.43 14.72
C SER A 56 2.28 -8.69 14.64
N ASP A 57 1.52 -8.03 15.51
CA ASP A 57 0.05 -8.03 15.47
C ASP A 57 -0.51 -6.96 14.52
N VAL A 58 0.36 -6.11 13.96
CA VAL A 58 -0.01 -5.08 12.99
C VAL A 58 -0.51 -5.73 11.70
N THR A 59 -1.63 -5.22 11.21
CA THR A 59 -2.21 -5.62 9.93
C THR A 59 -2.44 -4.39 9.07
N ARG A 60 -2.58 -4.60 7.77
CA ARG A 60 -3.06 -3.57 6.84
C ARG A 60 -4.14 -4.15 5.94
N PRO A 61 -4.98 -3.31 5.30
CA PRO A 61 -5.88 -3.79 4.27
C PRO A 61 -5.11 -4.57 3.20
N GLY A 62 -5.58 -5.76 2.84
CA GLY A 62 -4.95 -6.55 1.79
C GLY A 62 -4.97 -5.82 0.44
N ALA A 63 -4.12 -6.25 -0.50
CA ALA A 63 -4.18 -5.73 -1.86
C ALA A 63 -5.49 -6.19 -2.53
N PHE A 64 -6.24 -5.26 -3.11
CA PHE A 64 -7.41 -5.60 -3.91
C PHE A 64 -7.01 -6.53 -5.05
N ARG A 65 -7.70 -7.67 -5.13
CA ARG A 65 -7.62 -8.59 -6.27
C ARG A 65 -9.04 -8.74 -6.78
N MET A 66 -9.23 -8.50 -8.08
CA MET A 66 -10.47 -8.88 -8.76
C MET A 66 -10.57 -10.40 -8.70
N MET A 67 -11.27 -10.92 -7.69
CA MET A 67 -11.68 -12.31 -7.60
C MET A 67 -13.13 -12.34 -8.04
N ASP A 68 -13.49 -13.28 -8.93
CA ASP A 68 -14.87 -13.69 -9.28
C ASP A 68 -15.94 -12.62 -9.60
N GLY A 69 -15.55 -11.36 -9.81
CA GLY A 69 -16.48 -10.27 -10.11
C GLY A 69 -17.21 -9.71 -8.88
N SER A 70 -16.88 -10.18 -7.66
CA SER A 70 -17.40 -9.62 -6.41
C SER A 70 -16.48 -8.54 -5.81
N TRP A 71 -17.09 -7.56 -5.15
CA TRP A 71 -16.40 -6.45 -4.45
C TRP A 71 -16.16 -6.79 -2.97
N ASP A 72 -15.83 -8.03 -2.64
CA ASP A 72 -15.48 -8.39 -1.26
C ASP A 72 -14.11 -7.75 -0.93
N PRO A 73 -13.99 -6.99 0.19
CA PRO A 73 -12.72 -6.41 0.57
C PRO A 73 -11.71 -7.53 0.87
N PRO A 74 -10.44 -7.38 0.44
CA PRO A 74 -9.44 -8.40 0.70
C PRO A 74 -9.24 -8.58 2.20
N PRO A 75 -8.94 -9.81 2.67
CA PRO A 75 -8.65 -10.04 4.08
C PRO A 75 -7.45 -9.17 4.53
N PRO A 76 -7.41 -8.76 5.80
CA PRO A 76 -6.26 -8.06 6.35
C PRO A 76 -4.97 -8.86 6.18
N GLU A 77 -3.92 -8.20 5.73
CA GLU A 77 -2.60 -8.78 5.57
C GLU A 77 -1.82 -8.66 6.89
N LYS A 78 -1.31 -9.77 7.42
CA LYS A 78 -0.45 -9.79 8.60
C LYS A 78 0.97 -9.36 8.25
N LEU A 79 1.55 -8.52 9.10
CA LEU A 79 2.87 -7.93 8.86
C LEU A 79 3.90 -8.41 9.89
N SER A 80 5.14 -8.56 9.44
CA SER A 80 6.33 -8.63 10.28
C SER A 80 6.86 -7.21 10.48
N ARG A 81 7.43 -6.94 11.66
CA ARG A 81 8.01 -5.65 12.07
C ARG A 81 9.53 -5.72 12.06
N GLY A 82 10.14 -4.74 11.41
CA GLY A 82 11.57 -4.47 11.46
C GLY A 82 11.82 -3.07 12.02
N GLU A 83 12.92 -2.91 12.73
CA GLU A 83 13.33 -1.63 13.32
C GLU A 83 14.79 -1.36 12.96
N LEU A 84 15.09 -0.10 12.70
CA LEU A 84 16.43 0.36 12.35
C LEU A 84 16.59 1.83 12.67
N ASP A 85 17.84 2.24 12.87
CA ASP A 85 18.20 3.65 13.02
C ASP A 85 18.85 4.15 11.73
N VAL A 86 18.34 5.26 11.20
CA VAL A 86 18.87 5.93 10.00
C VAL A 86 19.18 7.38 10.37
N GLY A 87 20.48 7.71 10.41
CA GLY A 87 20.93 9.01 10.92
C GLY A 87 20.56 9.17 12.39
N SER A 88 19.74 10.17 12.70
CA SER A 88 19.23 10.43 14.05
C SER A 88 17.81 9.90 14.28
N GLU A 89 17.24 9.16 13.33
CA GLU A 89 15.84 8.74 13.36
C GLU A 89 15.70 7.24 13.58
N HIS A 90 14.75 6.89 14.43
CA HIS A 90 14.31 5.51 14.61
C HIS A 90 13.16 5.23 13.65
N ILE A 91 13.30 4.21 12.82
CA ILE A 91 12.34 3.87 11.77
C ILE A 91 11.77 2.48 12.02
N THR A 92 10.45 2.35 11.90
CA THR A 92 9.77 1.04 11.88
C THR A 92 9.32 0.72 10.46
N ILE A 93 9.63 -0.49 10.00
CA ILE A 93 9.21 -1.02 8.69
C ILE A 93 8.31 -2.23 8.92
N PHE A 94 7.22 -2.29 8.18
CA PHE A 94 6.33 -3.43 8.13
C PHE A 94 6.38 -4.14 6.78
N VAL A 95 6.53 -5.46 6.82
CA VAL A 95 6.65 -6.32 5.64
C VAL A 95 5.59 -7.40 5.70
N PRO A 96 4.90 -7.76 4.61
CA PRO A 96 4.01 -8.92 4.59
C PRO A 96 4.67 -10.16 5.17
N THR A 97 3.94 -10.93 5.98
CA THR A 97 4.45 -12.17 6.60
C THR A 97 4.62 -13.32 5.61
N TYR A 98 4.03 -13.22 4.41
CA TYR A 98 4.03 -14.28 3.42
C TYR A 98 4.47 -13.79 2.03
N GLY A 99 5.28 -14.62 1.37
CA GLY A 99 5.69 -14.45 -0.02
C GLY A 99 4.70 -15.02 -1.05
N PRO A 100 5.04 -14.98 -2.35
CA PRO A 100 6.35 -14.61 -2.88
C PRO A 100 6.62 -13.10 -2.78
N TYR A 101 7.84 -12.76 -2.36
CA TYR A 101 8.32 -11.38 -2.42
C TYR A 101 8.94 -11.12 -3.79
N SER A 102 8.69 -9.94 -4.36
CA SER A 102 9.36 -9.45 -5.56
C SER A 102 9.88 -8.04 -5.32
N THR A 103 11.14 -7.78 -5.68
CA THR A 103 11.71 -6.42 -5.78
C THR A 103 11.59 -5.86 -7.20
N GLN A 104 10.96 -6.61 -8.11
CA GLN A 104 10.76 -6.22 -9.49
C GLN A 104 9.29 -5.95 -9.76
N SER A 105 9.04 -4.99 -10.64
CA SER A 105 7.71 -4.68 -11.14
C SER A 105 7.71 -4.79 -12.66
N ALA A 106 6.60 -5.28 -13.22
CA ALA A 106 6.40 -5.26 -14.68
C ALA A 106 6.19 -3.83 -15.21
N GLU A 107 5.78 -2.90 -14.34
CA GLU A 107 5.51 -1.50 -14.68
C GLU A 107 6.06 -0.53 -13.63
N HIS A 108 6.44 0.68 -14.05
CA HIS A 108 7.03 1.69 -13.16
C HIS A 108 5.99 2.51 -12.37
N HIS A 109 4.71 2.45 -12.75
CA HIS A 109 3.65 3.23 -12.10
C HIS A 109 3.08 2.51 -10.88
N SER A 110 2.71 3.27 -9.83
CA SER A 110 2.22 2.72 -8.57
C SER A 110 0.93 1.90 -8.69
N TYR A 111 0.07 2.20 -9.66
CA TYR A 111 -1.22 1.52 -9.84
C TYR A 111 -1.12 0.13 -10.45
N SER A 112 -0.04 -0.15 -11.16
CA SER A 112 0.23 -1.43 -11.83
C SER A 112 1.49 -2.11 -11.28
N ASN A 113 2.03 -1.60 -10.17
CA ASN A 113 3.25 -2.12 -9.60
C ASN A 113 3.01 -3.50 -8.97
N THR A 114 3.74 -4.50 -9.47
CA THR A 114 3.60 -5.91 -9.03
C THR A 114 4.65 -6.34 -8.01
N SER A 115 5.55 -5.44 -7.62
CA SER A 115 6.51 -5.69 -6.55
C SER A 115 5.82 -5.76 -5.18
N THR A 116 6.51 -6.35 -4.20
CA THR A 116 6.03 -6.38 -2.82
C THR A 116 5.80 -4.96 -2.33
N ALA A 117 4.65 -4.73 -1.70
CA ALA A 117 4.43 -3.51 -0.94
C ALA A 117 4.92 -3.70 0.50
N ILE A 118 5.69 -2.76 1.03
CA ILE A 118 6.05 -2.64 2.45
C ILE A 118 5.40 -1.36 3.01
N SER A 119 5.44 -1.16 4.32
CA SER A 119 5.03 0.10 4.94
C SER A 119 6.16 0.66 5.80
N VAL A 120 6.32 1.98 5.81
CA VAL A 120 7.30 2.69 6.65
C VAL A 120 6.53 3.60 7.59
N ASP A 121 6.51 3.25 8.87
CA ASP A 121 5.87 4.03 9.94
C ASP A 121 6.61 5.35 10.11
N SER A 122 6.12 6.37 9.43
CA SER A 122 6.82 7.63 9.22
C SER A 122 6.36 8.69 10.21
N ASP A 123 5.17 8.51 10.78
CA ASP A 123 4.63 9.32 11.88
C ASP A 123 4.86 8.69 13.27
N ASN A 124 5.43 7.49 13.32
CA ASN A 124 5.79 6.74 14.53
C ASN A 124 4.56 6.40 15.39
N ASN A 125 3.43 6.10 14.76
CA ASN A 125 2.19 5.71 15.41
C ASN A 125 2.09 4.19 15.67
N GLY A 126 3.06 3.41 15.17
CA GLY A 126 3.13 1.96 15.32
C GLY A 126 2.18 1.17 14.41
N GLN A 127 1.55 1.82 13.44
CA GLN A 127 0.62 1.24 12.47
C GLN A 127 1.22 1.22 11.06
N ALA A 128 0.55 0.51 10.15
CA ALA A 128 0.94 0.44 8.75
C ALA A 128 -0.13 1.10 7.87
N ASP A 129 -0.12 2.42 7.82
CA ASP A 129 -1.16 3.19 7.14
C ASP A 129 -1.03 3.12 5.61
N SER A 130 -2.15 3.35 4.89
CA SER A 130 -2.16 3.29 3.43
C SER A 130 -1.26 4.36 2.78
N SER A 131 -1.10 5.52 3.44
CA SER A 131 -0.19 6.60 3.02
C SER A 131 1.28 6.29 3.22
N GLU A 132 1.59 5.24 3.98
CA GLU A 132 2.94 4.82 4.34
C GLU A 132 3.43 3.64 3.52
N LYS A 133 2.63 3.22 2.53
CA LYS A 133 2.93 2.08 1.68
C LYS A 133 3.95 2.45 0.60
N TRP A 134 4.98 1.61 0.47
CA TRP A 134 6.02 1.72 -0.56
C TRP A 134 6.13 0.43 -1.36
N TYR A 135 6.38 0.56 -2.66
CA TYR A 135 6.68 -0.57 -3.54
C TYR A 135 8.18 -0.82 -3.56
N THR A 136 8.56 -2.08 -3.37
CA THR A 136 9.96 -2.48 -3.18
C THR A 136 10.81 -2.42 -4.45
N SER A 137 10.18 -2.25 -5.62
CA SER A 137 10.88 -1.91 -6.86
C SER A 137 11.24 -0.44 -7.00
N LEU A 138 10.85 0.41 -6.04
CA LEU A 138 11.15 1.83 -6.02
C LEU A 138 12.02 2.17 -4.81
N PRO A 139 12.87 3.21 -4.88
CA PRO A 139 13.55 3.72 -3.71
C PRO A 139 12.55 4.12 -2.62
N VAL A 140 12.78 3.64 -1.40
CA VAL A 140 12.00 3.85 -0.20
C VAL A 140 12.66 4.95 0.62
N ARG A 141 11.88 5.93 1.06
CA ARG A 141 12.39 6.97 1.96
C ARG A 141 12.47 6.44 3.39
N LEU A 142 13.65 6.54 4.01
CA LEU A 142 13.87 6.24 5.42
C LEU A 142 14.57 7.46 6.04
N GLY A 143 13.82 8.24 6.82
CA GLY A 143 14.23 9.57 7.27
C GLY A 143 14.52 10.52 6.11
N ASP A 144 15.71 11.10 6.07
CA ASP A 144 16.16 12.02 5.01
C ASP A 144 17.06 11.36 3.96
N GLU A 145 16.98 10.04 3.85
CA GLU A 145 17.72 9.25 2.87
C GLU A 145 16.81 8.29 2.09
N MET A 146 17.23 7.93 0.88
CA MET A 146 16.55 6.96 0.03
C MET A 146 17.30 5.63 0.05
N TYR A 147 16.55 4.52 0.07
CA TYR A 147 17.08 3.16 0.09
C TYR A 147 16.38 2.27 -0.93
N GLU A 148 17.11 1.37 -1.55
CA GLU A 148 16.56 0.33 -2.41
C GLU A 148 16.44 -0.98 -1.63
N VAL A 149 15.33 -1.68 -1.82
CA VAL A 149 15.17 -3.04 -1.29
C VAL A 149 15.83 -4.01 -2.26
N LYS A 150 17.00 -4.53 -1.88
CA LYS A 150 17.78 -5.42 -2.75
C LYS A 150 17.32 -6.86 -2.67
N LYS A 151 16.97 -7.33 -1.47
CA LYS A 151 16.64 -8.73 -1.24
C LYS A 151 15.70 -8.93 -0.06
N PHE A 152 14.88 -9.97 -0.16
CA PHE A 152 14.09 -10.51 0.92
C PHE A 152 14.60 -11.88 1.34
N ASP A 153 14.44 -12.18 2.62
CA ASP A 153 14.32 -13.56 3.07
C ASP A 153 13.02 -14.16 2.53
N PRO A 154 13.04 -15.29 1.80
CA PRO A 154 11.83 -16.01 1.44
C PRO A 154 10.97 -16.40 2.65
N GLY A 155 11.60 -16.65 3.81
CA GLY A 155 10.93 -16.92 5.09
C GLY A 155 10.41 -15.69 5.83
N GLY A 156 10.58 -14.47 5.28
CA GLY A 156 10.05 -13.23 5.86
C GLY A 156 10.73 -12.77 7.15
N THR A 157 11.96 -13.21 7.44
CA THR A 157 12.69 -12.89 8.68
C THR A 157 13.72 -11.76 8.55
N TRP A 158 14.05 -11.33 7.34
CA TRP A 158 14.88 -10.15 7.10
C TRP A 158 14.66 -9.58 5.69
N LEU A 159 15.11 -8.34 5.51
CA LEU A 159 15.31 -7.75 4.18
C LEU A 159 16.64 -6.98 4.14
N LEU A 160 17.23 -6.89 2.95
CA LEU A 160 18.47 -6.17 2.69
C LEU A 160 18.13 -4.86 1.98
N LEU A 161 18.56 -3.75 2.59
CA LEU A 161 18.48 -2.40 2.04
C LEU A 161 19.85 -1.95 1.57
N GLU A 162 19.89 -1.09 0.56
CA GLU A 162 21.09 -0.40 0.11
C GLU A 162 20.78 1.08 -0.12
N LYS A 163 21.68 1.96 0.28
CA LYS A 163 21.52 3.40 0.06
C LYS A 163 21.38 3.70 -1.43
N SER A 164 20.32 4.41 -1.80
CA SER A 164 20.08 4.83 -3.18
C SER A 164 20.69 6.20 -3.44
N PRO A 165 21.28 6.45 -4.63
CA PRO A 165 21.72 7.79 -5.03
C PRO A 165 20.54 8.68 -5.46
N THR A 166 19.33 8.14 -5.52
CA THR A 166 18.12 8.89 -5.91
C THR A 166 17.89 10.06 -4.96
N PRO A 167 17.59 11.27 -5.48
CA PRO A 167 17.21 12.39 -4.64
C PRO A 167 16.02 12.06 -3.75
N LEU A 168 15.93 12.74 -2.61
CA LEU A 168 14.84 12.58 -1.67
C LEU A 168 13.49 12.76 -2.38
N SER A 169 12.64 11.74 -2.31
CA SER A 169 11.35 11.68 -2.99
C SER A 169 10.25 11.30 -2.00
N GLY A 170 9.02 11.70 -2.30
CA GLY A 170 7.85 11.48 -1.46
C GLY A 170 7.66 12.56 -0.39
N CYS A 171 6.40 12.99 -0.23
CA CYS A 171 5.98 13.82 0.90
C CYS A 171 5.52 12.90 2.03
N VAL A 172 6.05 13.15 3.22
CA VAL A 172 5.67 12.42 4.44
C VAL A 172 4.86 13.38 5.31
N ILE A 173 3.67 12.95 5.72
CA ILE A 173 2.78 13.76 6.56
C ILE A 173 3.49 14.07 7.88
N GLY A 174 3.34 15.30 8.37
CA GLY A 174 3.97 15.77 9.62
C GLY A 174 5.45 16.14 9.50
N ARG A 175 6.13 15.81 8.39
CA ARG A 175 7.51 16.27 8.13
C ARG A 175 7.53 17.70 7.60
N LYS A 176 8.70 18.33 7.74
CA LYS A 176 8.97 19.66 7.17
C LYS A 176 8.76 19.60 5.65
N CYS A 177 8.06 20.62 5.12
CA CYS A 177 7.91 20.80 3.68
C CYS A 177 9.30 20.89 3.00
N PRO A 178 9.54 20.16 1.89
CA PRO A 178 10.78 20.30 1.13
C PRO A 178 11.02 21.74 0.71
N ASP A 179 12.28 22.16 0.70
CA ASP A 179 12.62 23.49 0.21
C ASP A 179 12.36 23.59 -1.31
N PHE A 180 11.95 24.77 -1.76
CA PHE A 180 11.68 25.03 -3.17
C PHE A 180 12.01 26.48 -3.52
N GLU A 181 12.39 26.71 -4.78
CA GLU A 181 12.50 28.03 -5.37
C GLU A 181 11.98 27.98 -6.81
N PHE A 182 11.17 28.96 -7.20
CA PHE A 182 10.75 29.15 -8.58
C PHE A 182 10.51 30.63 -8.89
N THR A 183 10.41 30.94 -10.19
CA THR A 183 10.05 32.28 -10.66
C THR A 183 8.61 32.24 -11.16
N THR A 184 7.76 33.15 -10.70
CA THR A 184 6.36 33.26 -11.17
C THR A 184 6.30 33.83 -12.59
N MET A 185 5.12 33.79 -13.20
CA MET A 185 4.88 34.36 -14.54
C MET A 185 5.12 35.89 -14.58
N GLU A 186 4.98 36.56 -13.44
CA GLU A 186 5.27 37.99 -13.27
C GLU A 186 6.75 38.28 -12.99
N GLY A 187 7.63 37.26 -13.06
CA GLY A 187 9.06 37.39 -12.83
C GLY A 187 9.46 37.46 -11.35
N LYS A 188 8.55 37.20 -10.41
CA LYS A 188 8.84 37.23 -8.98
C LYS A 188 9.50 35.92 -8.54
N LYS A 189 10.64 36.01 -7.85
CA LYS A 189 11.22 34.85 -7.15
C LYS A 189 10.40 34.51 -5.91
N VAL A 190 10.09 33.22 -5.75
CA VAL A 190 9.34 32.68 -4.62
C VAL A 190 10.06 31.46 -4.10
N SER A 191 10.15 31.34 -2.78
CA SER A 191 10.71 30.18 -2.08
C SER A 191 9.83 29.77 -0.89
N LEU A 192 10.12 28.62 -0.27
CA LEU A 192 9.44 28.21 0.96
C LEU A 192 9.51 29.31 2.04
N ASP A 193 10.66 29.97 2.16
CA ASP A 193 10.89 31.07 3.11
C ASP A 193 9.98 32.29 2.90
N THR A 194 9.52 32.52 1.65
CA THR A 194 8.59 33.60 1.32
C THR A 194 7.26 33.47 2.06
N TYR A 195 6.91 32.25 2.49
CA TYR A 195 5.64 31.91 3.14
C TYR A 195 5.78 31.65 4.65
N LYS A 196 6.94 31.90 5.26
CA LYS A 196 7.13 31.76 6.72
C LYS A 196 6.05 32.53 7.49
N GLY A 197 5.45 31.86 8.47
CA GLY A 197 4.37 32.42 9.30
C GLY A 197 2.99 32.44 8.63
N LYS A 198 2.83 31.85 7.44
CA LYS A 198 1.56 31.72 6.73
C LYS A 198 1.18 30.25 6.54
N VAL A 199 -0.10 29.99 6.36
CA VAL A 199 -0.57 28.70 5.83
C VAL A 199 -0.17 28.65 4.35
N LEU A 200 0.52 27.58 3.96
CA LEU A 200 0.94 27.32 2.59
C LEU A 200 0.19 26.09 2.05
N LEU A 201 -0.51 26.27 0.94
CA LEU A 201 -1.03 25.19 0.11
C LEU A 201 -0.25 25.22 -1.21
N LEU A 202 0.46 24.13 -1.51
CA LEU A 202 1.17 23.97 -2.77
C LEU A 202 0.30 23.14 -3.72
N ASP A 203 -0.17 23.76 -4.79
CA ASP A 203 -0.95 23.11 -5.83
C ASP A 203 -0.08 22.92 -7.08
N VAL A 204 0.08 21.67 -7.50
CA VAL A 204 0.87 21.28 -8.67
C VAL A 204 -0.07 20.80 -9.76
N TRP A 205 -0.20 21.59 -10.82
CA TRP A 205 -1.14 21.36 -11.92
C TRP A 205 -0.46 21.59 -13.28
N SER A 206 -1.13 21.18 -14.35
CA SER A 206 -0.66 21.36 -15.73
C SER A 206 -1.84 21.70 -16.65
N MET A 207 -1.59 22.50 -17.70
CA MET A 207 -2.50 22.64 -18.83
C MET A 207 -2.00 21.71 -19.94
N THR A 208 -2.70 20.60 -20.15
CA THR A 208 -2.50 19.70 -21.29
C THR A 208 -3.51 19.96 -22.38
#